data_AF-A0A974HN57-F1
#
_entry.id   AF-A0A974HN57-F1
#
_cell.length_a   1.000
_cell.length_b   1.000
_cell.length_c   1.000
_cell.angle_alpha   90.00
_cell.angle_beta   90.00
_cell.angle_gamma   90.00
#
_symmetry.space_group_name_H-M   'P 1'
#
loop_
_entity.id
_entity.type
_entity.pdbx_description
1 polymer ?
#
loop_
_entity_poly.entity_id
_entity_poly.type
_entity_poly.pdbx_seq_one_letter_code
_entity_poly.pdbx_strand_id
1 'polypeptide(L)'
;MNKKKNQENASNKFIPFITTYNQSNKQFQQILKKHWHILRKDKDLSKDLSDIPRIIYKKPQTLKQILAPSCIPVKQHKNIKTFFSQDNNGFFSCKNCKACRTCKPKDKKIFSFKSNVTNEKFDIKCFINCNSSNVIYLLECPCKLQYIGRTGRNLKTRIREHINNIRKGVSTHSVSAHFKSHHNSDPSLLTFTGITKKMTHWRGSNIINQISREETFWIHKLKTLTPKGLNIEIDLKCFLTD
;
A
#
# COMPACT_ATOMS: atom_id res chain seq x y z
N MET A 1 -33.10 30.79 36.43
CA MET A 1 -32.43 31.86 35.67
C MET A 1 -31.05 31.37 35.22
N ASN A 2 -30.87 31.15 33.92
CA ASN A 2 -29.62 31.40 33.17
C ASN A 2 -29.87 31.03 31.70
N LYS A 3 -30.46 31.98 30.98
CA LYS A 3 -30.62 31.93 29.52
C LYS A 3 -29.23 32.01 28.89
N LYS A 4 -28.76 30.92 28.27
CA LYS A 4 -27.64 30.99 27.31
C LYS A 4 -28.13 31.83 26.12
N LYS A 5 -27.67 33.08 26.05
CA LYS A 5 -27.78 33.90 24.84
C LYS A 5 -26.92 33.23 23.76
N ASN A 6 -27.58 32.62 22.77
CA ASN A 6 -26.99 32.44 21.45
C ASN A 6 -26.78 33.84 20.87
N GLN A 7 -25.56 34.35 21.00
CA GLN A 7 -25.12 35.46 20.17
C GLN A 7 -24.72 34.87 18.82
N GLU A 8 -25.67 34.92 17.88
CA GLU A 8 -25.36 34.92 16.46
C GLU A 8 -24.55 36.19 16.17
N ASN A 9 -23.23 36.09 16.26
CA ASN A 9 -22.34 37.18 15.85
C ASN A 9 -22.14 37.09 14.34
N ALA A 10 -22.42 38.22 13.68
CA ALA A 10 -22.36 38.46 12.25
C ALA A 10 -21.18 37.74 11.56
N SER A 11 -21.53 36.98 10.52
CA SER A 11 -20.61 36.23 9.68
C SER A 11 -19.73 37.16 8.85
N ASN A 12 -18.60 37.60 9.42
CA ASN A 12 -17.45 37.93 8.60
C ASN A 12 -17.03 36.63 7.89
N LYS A 13 -17.43 36.49 6.62
CA LYS A 13 -16.97 35.42 5.71
C LYS A 13 -15.47 35.62 5.47
N PHE A 14 -14.63 35.10 6.35
CA PHE A 14 -13.21 34.96 6.11
C PHE A 14 -12.87 33.47 6.12
N ILE A 15 -12.02 33.04 5.20
CA ILE A 15 -11.54 31.66 5.12
C ILE A 15 -10.21 31.57 5.89
N PRO A 16 -10.16 30.94 7.08
CA PRO A 16 -8.91 30.71 7.77
C PRO A 16 -8.11 29.59 7.10
N PHE A 17 -6.80 29.75 7.04
CA PHE A 17 -5.89 28.67 6.69
C PHE A 17 -5.66 27.78 7.93
N ILE A 18 -6.26 26.59 7.94
CA ILE A 18 -6.20 25.68 9.08
C ILE A 18 -5.11 24.64 8.86
N THR A 19 -4.09 24.61 9.72
CA THR A 19 -3.00 23.63 9.67
C THR A 19 -2.69 23.05 11.05
N THR A 20 -1.90 21.98 11.14
CA THR A 20 -1.48 21.38 12.41
C THR A 20 -0.21 22.09 12.91
N TYR A 21 -0.12 22.36 14.22
CA TYR A 21 1.07 23.02 14.77
C TYR A 21 2.34 22.16 14.63
N ASN A 22 3.42 22.73 14.07
CA ASN A 22 4.76 22.14 13.99
C ASN A 22 5.80 23.15 14.53
N GLN A 23 6.97 22.69 14.97
CA GLN A 23 8.12 23.53 15.36
C GLN A 23 8.55 24.50 14.23
N SER A 24 8.35 24.13 12.96
CA SER A 24 8.70 24.96 11.80
C SER A 24 7.63 26.02 11.43
N ASN A 25 6.63 26.24 12.28
CA ASN A 25 5.51 27.14 11.98
C ASN A 25 5.92 28.58 11.66
N LYS A 26 6.96 29.12 12.31
CA LYS A 26 7.40 30.51 12.04
C LYS A 26 7.89 30.68 10.60
N GLN A 27 8.67 29.73 10.10
CA GLN A 27 9.14 29.72 8.72
C GLN A 27 7.97 29.56 7.75
N PHE A 28 7.04 28.65 8.06
CA PHE A 28 5.82 28.47 7.27
C PHE A 28 4.98 29.76 7.20
N GLN A 29 4.79 30.47 8.32
CA GLN A 29 4.07 31.75 8.35
C GLN A 29 4.72 32.81 7.48
N GLN A 30 6.05 32.89 7.49
CA GLN A 30 6.79 33.84 6.65
C GLN A 30 6.59 33.53 5.17
N ILE A 31 6.70 32.25 4.78
CA ILE A 31 6.47 31.79 3.41
C ILE A 31 5.04 32.10 2.98
N LEU A 32 4.04 31.77 3.80
CA LEU A 32 2.64 31.99 3.46
C LEU A 32 2.32 33.48 3.30
N LYS A 33 2.82 34.34 4.19
CA LYS A 33 2.66 35.79 4.07
C LYS A 33 3.34 36.35 2.83
N LYS A 34 4.57 35.91 2.53
CA LYS A 34 5.34 36.33 1.35
C LYS A 34 4.61 35.98 0.05
N HIS A 35 4.03 34.79 -0.02
CA HIS A 35 3.41 34.25 -1.23
C HIS A 35 1.88 34.34 -1.25
N TRP A 36 1.25 35.05 -0.30
CA TRP A 36 -0.21 35.17 -0.21
C TRP A 36 -0.85 35.77 -1.47
N HIS A 37 -0.13 36.68 -2.12
CA HIS A 37 -0.55 37.32 -3.38
C HIS A 37 -0.81 36.30 -4.51
N ILE A 38 -0.18 35.13 -4.48
CA ILE A 38 -0.39 34.08 -5.50
C ILE A 38 -1.84 33.57 -5.43
N LEU A 39 -2.35 33.32 -4.22
CA LEU A 39 -3.71 32.84 -4.01
C LEU A 39 -4.76 33.91 -4.34
N ARG A 40 -4.40 35.21 -4.21
CA ARG A 40 -5.28 36.33 -4.59
C ARG A 40 -5.40 36.53 -6.11
N LYS A 41 -4.52 35.94 -6.93
CA LYS A 41 -4.61 35.99 -8.39
C LYS A 41 -5.67 35.04 -8.95
N ASP A 42 -6.18 34.12 -8.13
CA ASP A 42 -7.22 33.18 -8.52
C ASP A 42 -8.59 33.86 -8.57
N LYS A 43 -9.32 33.67 -9.68
CA LYS A 43 -10.59 34.34 -9.94
C LYS A 43 -11.72 33.89 -9.00
N ASP A 44 -11.65 32.66 -8.53
CA ASP A 44 -12.68 32.06 -7.68
C ASP A 44 -12.39 32.36 -6.21
N LEU A 45 -11.12 32.28 -5.79
CA LEU A 45 -10.73 32.47 -4.38
C LEU A 45 -10.58 33.94 -3.97
N SER A 46 -10.25 34.84 -4.89
CA SER A 46 -9.98 36.26 -4.56
C SER A 46 -11.13 36.98 -3.85
N LYS A 47 -12.38 36.54 -4.05
CA LYS A 47 -13.59 37.16 -3.46
C LYS A 47 -13.75 36.88 -1.97
N ASP A 48 -13.26 35.73 -1.48
CA ASP A 48 -13.46 35.26 -0.10
C ASP A 48 -12.17 35.32 0.75
N LEU A 49 -11.03 35.67 0.13
CA LEU A 49 -9.73 35.77 0.81
C LEU A 49 -9.50 37.17 1.39
N SER A 50 -9.19 37.24 2.68
CA SER A 50 -8.78 38.47 3.37
C SER A 50 -7.37 38.94 2.95
N ASP A 51 -7.06 40.22 3.15
CA ASP A 51 -5.76 40.82 2.78
C ASP A 51 -4.55 40.14 3.45
N ILE A 52 -4.72 39.67 4.69
CA ILE A 52 -3.68 38.99 5.46
C ILE A 52 -4.14 37.55 5.75
N PRO A 53 -3.29 36.53 5.50
CA PRO A 53 -3.64 35.16 5.84
C PRO A 53 -3.82 34.99 7.34
N ARG A 54 -5.03 34.58 7.75
CA ARG A 54 -5.29 34.11 9.11
C ARG A 54 -4.97 32.63 9.19
N ILE A 55 -3.93 32.28 9.93
CA ILE A 55 -3.50 30.90 10.13
C ILE A 55 -4.01 30.42 11.48
N ILE A 56 -4.79 29.34 11.48
CA ILE A 56 -5.30 28.68 12.69
C ILE A 56 -4.57 27.35 12.83
N TYR A 57 -4.04 27.10 14.03
CA TYR A 57 -3.36 25.85 14.33
C TYR A 57 -4.25 24.85 15.08
N LYS A 58 -4.38 23.65 14.54
CA LYS A 58 -4.87 22.48 15.25
C LYS A 58 -3.77 21.94 16.17
N LYS A 59 -4.19 21.40 17.31
CA LYS A 59 -3.29 20.71 18.25
C LYS A 59 -2.64 19.50 17.55
N PRO A 60 -1.31 19.32 17.64
CA PRO A 60 -0.65 18.14 17.10
C PRO A 60 -1.03 16.91 17.92
N GLN A 61 -0.99 15.73 17.29
CA GLN A 61 -1.27 14.49 18.01
C GLN A 61 -0.23 14.29 19.12
N THR A 62 -0.70 14.09 20.34
CA THR A 62 0.17 13.77 21.48
C THR A 62 0.76 12.36 21.32
N LEU A 63 1.92 12.08 21.91
CA LEU A 63 2.48 10.72 21.97
C LEU A 63 1.46 9.72 22.51
N LYS A 64 0.65 10.10 23.51
CA LYS A 64 -0.45 9.27 23.99
C LYS A 64 -1.49 8.98 22.91
N GLN A 65 -1.87 9.93 22.07
CA GLN A 65 -2.81 9.68 20.97
C GLN A 65 -2.20 8.84 19.83
N ILE A 66 -0.88 8.92 19.65
CA ILE A 66 -0.15 8.12 18.66
C ILE A 66 0.04 6.69 19.16
N LEU A 67 0.38 6.52 20.44
CA LEU A 67 0.83 5.25 21.04
C LEU A 67 -0.27 4.51 21.80
N ALA A 68 -1.22 5.21 22.42
CA ALA A 68 -2.31 4.55 23.11
C ALA A 68 -3.28 4.00 22.06
N PRO A 69 -3.62 2.71 22.11
CA PRO A 69 -4.68 2.17 21.29
C PRO A 69 -5.92 3.01 21.55
N SER A 70 -6.48 3.63 20.49
CA SER A 70 -7.74 4.38 20.63
C SER A 70 -8.85 3.52 21.19
N CYS A 71 -8.68 2.19 21.14
CA CYS A 71 -9.54 1.21 21.77
C CYS A 71 -8.80 -0.07 22.15
N ILE A 72 -9.34 -0.77 23.14
CA ILE A 72 -8.90 -2.12 23.55
C ILE A 72 -9.01 -3.04 22.32
N PRO A 73 -7.98 -3.85 21.99
CA PRO A 73 -8.10 -4.87 20.95
C PRO A 73 -9.31 -5.74 21.29
N VAL A 74 -10.28 -5.80 20.39
CA VAL A 74 -11.30 -6.86 20.46
C VAL A 74 -10.47 -8.13 20.50
N LYS A 75 -10.61 -8.93 21.57
CA LYS A 75 -10.03 -10.27 21.63
C LYS A 75 -10.45 -10.90 20.31
N GLN A 76 -9.51 -11.05 19.38
CA GLN A 76 -9.76 -11.84 18.18
C GLN A 76 -10.37 -13.11 18.75
N HIS A 77 -11.61 -13.45 18.35
CA HIS A 77 -12.12 -14.77 18.67
C HIS A 77 -10.99 -15.69 18.27
N LYS A 78 -10.32 -16.29 19.26
CA LYS A 78 -9.28 -17.27 19.01
C LYS A 78 -10.06 -18.26 18.17
N ASN A 79 -9.79 -18.32 16.87
CA ASN A 79 -10.26 -19.42 16.06
C ASN A 79 -9.88 -20.62 16.89
N ILE A 80 -10.89 -21.34 17.39
CA ILE A 80 -10.71 -22.46 18.30
C ILE A 80 -9.60 -23.27 17.63
N LYS A 81 -8.45 -23.37 18.29
CA LYS A 81 -7.33 -24.11 17.74
C LYS A 81 -7.78 -25.55 17.74
N THR A 82 -8.44 -25.97 16.66
CA THR A 82 -8.71 -27.38 16.42
C THR A 82 -7.34 -28.03 16.33
N PHE A 83 -7.21 -29.28 16.78
CA PHE A 83 -5.96 -30.05 16.77
C PHE A 83 -5.23 -30.04 15.40
N PHE A 84 -5.94 -29.71 14.31
CA PHE A 84 -5.44 -29.52 12.94
C PHE A 84 -4.90 -28.12 12.59
N SER A 85 -4.92 -27.17 13.53
CA SER A 85 -4.38 -25.81 13.36
C SER A 85 -2.99 -25.70 13.97
N GLN A 86 -2.09 -26.57 13.53
CA GLN A 86 -0.66 -26.22 13.55
C GLN A 86 -0.46 -24.96 12.72
N ASP A 87 0.46 -24.12 13.16
CA ASP A 87 0.85 -22.85 12.56
C ASP A 87 1.33 -23.06 11.11
N ASN A 88 0.37 -23.26 10.20
CA ASN A 88 0.60 -23.47 8.77
C ASN A 88 0.85 -22.12 8.11
N ASN A 89 1.86 -21.40 8.59
CA ASN A 89 2.35 -20.21 7.94
C ASN A 89 3.07 -20.61 6.65
N GLY A 90 2.82 -19.88 5.56
CA GLY A 90 3.32 -20.26 4.26
C GLY A 90 2.33 -19.99 3.14
N PHE A 91 2.82 -20.14 1.92
CA PHE A 91 2.05 -20.09 0.70
C PHE A 91 1.67 -21.50 0.23
N PHE A 92 0.37 -21.73 0.06
CA PHE A 92 -0.21 -23.01 -0.33
C PHE A 92 -1.00 -22.84 -1.64
N SER A 93 -0.43 -23.37 -2.73
CA SER A 93 -1.11 -23.36 -4.02
C SER A 93 -2.35 -24.27 -4.02
N CYS A 94 -3.44 -23.86 -4.68
CA CYS A 94 -4.72 -24.56 -4.63
C CYS A 94 -4.86 -25.71 -5.65
N LYS A 95 -3.83 -25.94 -6.48
CA LYS A 95 -3.72 -26.98 -7.53
C LYS A 95 -4.74 -26.92 -8.68
N ASN A 96 -5.94 -26.39 -8.46
CA ASN A 96 -7.05 -26.52 -9.41
C ASN A 96 -7.29 -25.26 -10.26
N CYS A 97 -6.80 -24.09 -9.83
CA CYS A 97 -7.05 -22.86 -10.57
C CYS A 97 -6.05 -22.65 -11.72
N LYS A 98 -6.48 -21.92 -12.77
CA LYS A 98 -5.67 -21.64 -13.97
C LYS A 98 -4.30 -21.03 -13.67
N ALA A 99 -4.20 -20.21 -12.62
CA ALA A 99 -2.93 -19.65 -12.17
C ALA A 99 -2.00 -20.73 -11.59
N CYS A 100 -2.54 -21.62 -10.74
CA CYS A 100 -1.76 -22.62 -10.03
C CYS A 100 -1.44 -23.85 -10.95
N ARG A 101 -1.89 -23.86 -12.23
CA ARG A 101 -1.50 -24.84 -13.27
C ARG A 101 -0.10 -24.62 -13.85
N THR A 102 0.43 -23.39 -13.81
CA THR A 102 1.79 -23.08 -14.25
C THR A 102 2.83 -23.29 -13.14
N CYS A 103 2.39 -23.54 -11.90
CA CYS A 103 3.28 -23.80 -10.77
C CYS A 103 3.99 -25.15 -10.93
N LYS A 104 5.30 -25.18 -10.66
CA LYS A 104 6.04 -26.44 -10.57
C LYS A 104 5.67 -27.16 -9.28
N PRO A 105 5.91 -28.48 -9.18
CA PRO A 105 5.63 -29.25 -7.95
C PRO A 105 6.31 -28.69 -6.69
N LYS A 106 7.49 -28.08 -6.83
CA LYS A 106 8.25 -27.46 -5.73
C LYS A 106 7.58 -26.18 -5.20
N ASP A 107 6.77 -25.52 -6.02
CA ASP A 107 6.10 -24.27 -5.65
C ASP A 107 4.74 -24.51 -4.96
N LYS A 108 4.44 -25.77 -4.64
CA LYS A 108 3.13 -26.15 -4.08
C LYS A 108 2.94 -25.69 -2.64
N LYS A 109 4.01 -25.75 -1.85
CA LYS A 109 4.07 -25.33 -0.45
C LYS A 109 5.38 -24.59 -0.24
N ILE A 110 5.30 -23.32 0.13
CA ILE A 110 6.46 -22.46 0.31
C ILE A 110 6.37 -21.84 1.69
N PHE A 111 7.39 -22.04 2.51
CA PHE A 111 7.45 -21.50 3.88
C PHE A 111 8.33 -20.26 3.97
N SER A 112 9.30 -20.13 3.05
CA SER A 112 10.21 -19.01 2.96
C SER A 112 10.56 -18.70 1.50
N PHE A 113 10.96 -17.47 1.23
CA PHE A 113 11.40 -17.01 -0.08
C PHE A 113 12.74 -16.29 0.04
N LYS A 114 13.46 -16.14 -1.07
CA LYS A 114 14.80 -15.56 -1.10
C LYS A 114 14.85 -14.42 -2.11
N SER A 115 15.55 -13.33 -1.79
CA SER A 115 15.94 -12.32 -2.79
C SER A 115 17.04 -12.86 -3.68
N ASN A 116 16.88 -12.76 -4.99
CA ASN A 116 17.95 -13.11 -5.93
C ASN A 116 19.04 -12.03 -6.00
N VAL A 117 18.78 -10.81 -5.53
CA VAL A 117 19.73 -9.70 -5.55
C VAL A 117 20.52 -9.59 -4.25
N THR A 118 19.83 -9.63 -3.09
CA THR A 118 20.49 -9.49 -1.78
C THR A 118 20.91 -10.83 -1.17
N ASN A 119 20.45 -11.95 -1.73
CA ASN A 119 20.59 -13.29 -1.18
C ASN A 119 19.97 -13.53 0.21
N GLU A 120 19.25 -12.56 0.76
CA GLU A 120 18.54 -12.68 2.05
C GLU A 120 17.33 -13.62 1.91
N LYS A 121 17.10 -14.45 2.94
CA LYS A 121 15.94 -15.35 3.05
C LYS A 121 14.92 -14.78 4.05
N PHE A 122 13.64 -14.94 3.75
CA PHE A 122 12.54 -14.44 4.54
C PHE A 122 11.46 -15.50 4.73
N ASP A 123 11.02 -15.67 5.97
CA ASP A 123 9.91 -16.59 6.29
C ASP A 123 8.56 -15.92 6.07
N ILE A 124 7.63 -16.68 5.51
CA ILE A 124 6.25 -16.26 5.30
C ILE A 124 5.51 -16.47 6.62
N LYS A 125 5.15 -15.36 7.29
CA LYS A 125 4.59 -15.38 8.66
C LYS A 125 3.08 -15.56 8.75
N CYS A 126 2.42 -15.88 7.65
CA CYS A 126 0.97 -16.05 7.62
C CYS A 126 0.54 -17.11 6.61
N PHE A 127 -0.64 -17.68 6.79
CA PHE A 127 -1.24 -18.59 5.81
C PHE A 127 -1.78 -17.82 4.60
N ILE A 128 -1.25 -18.13 3.42
CA ILE A 128 -1.66 -17.54 2.14
C ILE A 128 -1.98 -18.67 1.15
N ASN A 129 -3.06 -18.50 0.40
CA ASN A 129 -3.43 -19.43 -0.67
C ASN A 129 -3.92 -18.68 -1.91
N CYS A 130 -4.22 -19.41 -3.00
CA CYS A 130 -4.67 -18.79 -4.26
C CYS A 130 -6.00 -17.98 -4.10
N ASN A 131 -6.78 -18.16 -3.00
CA ASN A 131 -8.01 -17.41 -2.70
C ASN A 131 -7.81 -16.22 -1.76
N SER A 132 -6.60 -15.99 -1.25
CA SER A 132 -6.33 -14.90 -0.33
C SER A 132 -6.39 -13.53 -1.04
N SER A 133 -7.03 -12.56 -0.39
CA SER A 133 -7.09 -11.15 -0.78
C SER A 133 -6.17 -10.28 0.08
N ASN A 134 -5.92 -9.04 -0.35
CA ASN A 134 -4.98 -8.10 0.30
C ASN A 134 -3.58 -8.68 0.46
N VAL A 135 -3.08 -9.30 -0.61
CA VAL A 135 -1.82 -10.04 -0.65
C VAL A 135 -0.77 -9.24 -1.40
N ILE A 136 0.45 -9.22 -0.85
CA ILE A 136 1.66 -8.86 -1.59
C ILE A 136 2.28 -10.18 -2.05
N TYR A 137 2.63 -10.24 -3.33
CA TYR A 137 3.14 -11.44 -3.98
C TYR A 137 4.45 -11.14 -4.72
N LEU A 138 5.25 -12.18 -4.85
CA LEU A 138 6.49 -12.22 -5.61
C LEU A 138 6.23 -13.00 -6.90
N LEU A 139 6.67 -12.47 -8.03
CA LEU A 139 6.84 -13.24 -9.26
C LEU A 139 8.32 -13.40 -9.54
N GLU A 140 8.69 -14.54 -10.10
CA GLU A 140 10.07 -14.80 -10.48
C GLU A 140 10.15 -15.38 -11.90
N CYS A 141 11.14 -14.86 -12.63
CA CYS A 141 11.48 -15.23 -13.98
C CYS A 141 12.66 -16.23 -13.99
N PRO A 142 12.78 -17.14 -14.98
CA PRO A 142 13.97 -17.99 -15.12
C PRO A 142 15.29 -17.22 -15.19
N CYS A 143 15.28 -15.97 -15.70
CA CYS A 143 16.41 -15.04 -15.69
C CYS A 143 16.84 -14.57 -14.29
N LYS A 144 16.22 -15.08 -13.22
CA LYS A 144 16.43 -14.70 -11.81
C LYS A 144 15.99 -13.28 -11.45
N LEU A 145 15.33 -12.59 -12.37
CA LEU A 145 14.68 -11.31 -12.08
C LEU A 145 13.37 -11.52 -11.33
N GLN A 146 13.17 -10.70 -10.30
CA GLN A 146 12.02 -10.75 -9.41
C GLN A 146 11.12 -9.52 -9.58
N TYR A 147 9.81 -9.70 -9.40
CA TYR A 147 8.80 -8.65 -9.38
C TYR A 147 8.01 -8.73 -8.08
N ILE A 148 7.79 -7.60 -7.43
CA ILE A 148 6.86 -7.48 -6.32
C ILE A 148 5.60 -6.76 -6.79
N GLY A 149 4.44 -7.32 -6.44
CA GLY A 149 3.16 -6.69 -6.69
C GLY A 149 2.19 -6.88 -5.54
N ARG A 150 1.16 -6.04 -5.48
CA ARG A 150 0.02 -6.21 -4.56
C ARG A 150 -1.29 -6.50 -5.28
N THR A 151 -2.25 -7.02 -4.53
CA THR A 151 -3.65 -7.14 -4.95
C THR A 151 -4.60 -7.03 -3.77
N GLY A 152 -5.63 -6.19 -3.91
CA GLY A 152 -6.79 -6.21 -3.01
C GLY A 152 -7.75 -7.37 -3.32
N ARG A 153 -7.77 -7.84 -4.57
CA ARG A 153 -8.58 -8.98 -5.03
C ARG A 153 -7.88 -10.31 -4.73
N ASN A 154 -8.59 -11.42 -4.94
CA ASN A 154 -8.02 -12.77 -4.79
C ASN A 154 -6.77 -12.95 -5.65
N LEU A 155 -5.71 -13.51 -5.04
CA LEU A 155 -4.41 -13.70 -5.66
C LEU A 155 -4.51 -14.44 -7.01
N LYS A 156 -5.29 -15.52 -7.09
CA LYS A 156 -5.50 -16.29 -8.34
C LYS A 156 -5.94 -15.41 -9.52
N THR A 157 -6.75 -14.39 -9.26
CA THR A 157 -7.28 -13.51 -10.30
C THR A 157 -6.16 -12.62 -10.84
N ARG A 158 -5.36 -12.03 -9.95
CA ARG A 158 -4.23 -11.16 -10.34
C ARG A 158 -3.15 -11.93 -11.10
N ILE A 159 -2.85 -13.16 -10.68
CA ILE A 159 -1.86 -14.00 -11.37
C ILE A 159 -2.38 -14.43 -12.75
N ARG A 160 -3.67 -14.76 -12.89
CA ARG A 160 -4.27 -15.07 -14.19
C ARG A 160 -4.15 -13.89 -15.17
N GLU A 161 -4.30 -12.66 -14.69
CA GLU A 161 -4.11 -11.46 -15.51
C GLU A 161 -2.66 -11.33 -15.99
N HIS A 162 -1.67 -11.53 -15.11
CA HIS A 162 -0.26 -11.56 -15.51
C HIS A 162 0.01 -12.63 -16.58
N ILE A 163 -0.49 -13.86 -16.38
CA ILE A 163 -0.38 -14.96 -17.34
C ILE A 163 -1.00 -14.57 -18.70
N ASN A 164 -2.20 -13.97 -18.69
CA ASN A 164 -2.86 -13.55 -19.92
C ASN A 164 -2.11 -12.42 -20.64
N ASN A 165 -1.56 -11.46 -19.89
CA ASN A 165 -0.77 -10.38 -20.46
C ASN A 165 0.50 -10.92 -21.13
N ILE A 166 1.20 -11.86 -20.48
CA ILE A 166 2.38 -12.54 -21.03
C ILE A 166 2.03 -13.22 -22.35
N ARG A 167 0.96 -14.04 -22.38
CA ARG A 167 0.51 -14.73 -23.62
C ARG A 167 0.20 -13.78 -24.76
N LYS A 168 -0.37 -12.62 -24.44
CA LYS A 168 -0.70 -11.57 -25.42
C LYS A 168 0.51 -10.73 -25.82
N GLY A 169 1.66 -10.86 -25.14
CA GLY A 169 2.85 -10.06 -25.40
C GLY A 169 2.61 -8.56 -25.18
N VAL A 170 1.85 -8.21 -24.12
CA VAL A 170 1.54 -6.81 -23.80
C VAL A 170 2.81 -6.10 -23.32
N SER A 171 3.27 -5.10 -24.06
CA SER A 171 4.52 -4.38 -23.73
C SER A 171 4.37 -3.32 -22.64
N THR A 172 3.15 -2.91 -22.27
CA THR A 172 2.91 -1.91 -21.22
C THR A 172 3.12 -2.45 -19.80
N HIS A 173 3.13 -3.78 -19.63
CA HIS A 173 3.40 -4.42 -18.34
C HIS A 173 4.81 -4.99 -18.32
N SER A 174 5.64 -4.55 -17.37
CA SER A 174 7.07 -4.90 -17.31
C SER A 174 7.36 -6.40 -17.38
N VAL A 175 6.65 -7.21 -16.60
CA VAL A 175 6.80 -8.68 -16.59
C VAL A 175 6.46 -9.26 -17.98
N SER A 176 5.39 -8.79 -18.59
CA SER A 176 4.95 -9.25 -19.91
C SER A 176 5.90 -8.82 -21.03
N ALA A 177 6.37 -7.57 -20.99
CA ALA A 177 7.37 -7.05 -21.92
C ALA A 177 8.67 -7.86 -21.86
N HIS A 178 9.14 -8.17 -20.65
CA HIS A 178 10.33 -9.00 -20.46
C HIS A 178 10.14 -10.43 -21.00
N PHE A 179 8.98 -11.06 -20.75
CA PHE A 179 8.71 -12.40 -21.28
C PHE A 179 8.58 -12.40 -22.81
N LYS A 180 8.05 -11.33 -23.40
CA LYS A 180 8.01 -11.18 -24.85
C LYS A 180 9.41 -11.14 -25.46
N SER A 181 10.35 -10.45 -24.83
CA SER A 181 11.71 -10.29 -25.36
C SER A 181 12.64 -11.48 -25.06
N HIS A 182 12.48 -12.16 -23.92
CA HIS A 182 13.43 -13.19 -23.48
C HIS A 182 12.86 -14.62 -23.48
N HIS A 183 11.54 -14.77 -23.54
CA HIS A 183 10.85 -16.05 -23.30
C HIS A 183 9.72 -16.34 -24.28
N ASN A 184 9.71 -15.69 -25.45
CA ASN A 184 8.69 -15.88 -26.49
C ASN A 184 7.25 -15.82 -25.96
N SER A 185 7.01 -14.95 -24.97
CA SER A 185 5.70 -14.81 -24.34
C SER A 185 5.14 -16.10 -23.69
N ASP A 186 6.00 -17.03 -23.26
CA ASP A 186 5.57 -18.26 -22.57
C ASP A 186 5.33 -18.05 -21.06
N PRO A 187 4.07 -18.06 -20.58
CA PRO A 187 3.77 -17.90 -19.16
C PRO A 187 4.07 -19.15 -18.31
N SER A 188 4.35 -20.31 -18.91
CA SER A 188 4.61 -21.57 -18.17
C SER A 188 5.88 -21.47 -17.31
N LEU A 189 6.78 -20.57 -17.69
CA LEU A 189 8.05 -20.32 -17.02
C LEU A 189 7.93 -19.41 -15.80
N LEU A 190 6.81 -18.69 -15.63
CA LEU A 190 6.59 -17.76 -14.53
C LEU A 190 6.25 -18.52 -13.24
N THR A 191 7.01 -18.27 -12.18
CA THR A 191 6.68 -18.73 -10.83
C THR A 191 6.12 -17.58 -10.00
N PHE A 192 5.27 -17.91 -9.01
CA PHE A 192 4.72 -16.91 -8.11
C PHE A 192 4.51 -17.45 -6.70
N THR A 193 4.63 -16.56 -5.73
CA THR A 193 4.49 -16.85 -4.30
C THR A 193 3.78 -15.70 -3.61
N GLY A 194 2.76 -15.99 -2.80
CA GLY A 194 2.23 -15.00 -1.86
C GLY A 194 3.17 -14.84 -0.67
N ILE A 195 3.65 -13.63 -0.37
CA ILE A 195 4.68 -13.42 0.66
C ILE A 195 4.15 -12.81 1.95
N THR A 196 3.15 -11.93 1.87
CA THR A 196 2.51 -11.34 3.04
C THR A 196 1.06 -11.00 2.73
N LYS A 197 0.23 -10.98 3.77
CA LYS A 197 -1.20 -10.67 3.69
C LYS A 197 -1.55 -9.67 4.79
N LYS A 198 -2.30 -8.63 4.44
CA LYS A 198 -2.84 -7.68 5.42
C LYS A 198 -4.32 -7.98 5.68
N MET A 199 -4.71 -7.98 6.95
CA MET A 199 -6.12 -8.13 7.33
C MET A 199 -6.76 -6.75 7.42
N THR A 200 -7.99 -6.65 6.91
CA THR A 200 -8.83 -5.46 7.10
C THR A 200 -9.18 -5.35 8.58
N HIS A 201 -8.88 -4.21 9.18
CA HIS A 201 -9.30 -3.94 10.55
C HIS A 201 -10.82 -3.69 10.57
N TRP A 202 -11.51 -4.19 11.59
CA TRP A 202 -12.98 -4.10 11.70
C TRP A 202 -13.50 -2.65 11.77
N ARG A 203 -12.67 -1.70 12.22
CA ARG A 203 -13.00 -0.26 12.20
C ARG A 203 -12.79 0.42 10.83
N GLY A 204 -12.45 -0.32 9.79
CA GLY A 204 -12.05 0.25 8.50
C GLY A 204 -10.66 0.87 8.59
N SER A 205 -9.62 0.06 8.38
CA SER A 205 -8.32 0.59 8.02
C SER A 205 -8.32 0.98 6.54
N ASN A 206 -7.53 2.00 6.16
CA ASN A 206 -7.19 2.19 4.75
C ASN A 206 -6.25 1.06 4.30
N ILE A 207 -6.85 -0.10 4.06
CA ILE A 207 -6.16 -1.34 3.69
C ILE A 207 -5.35 -1.13 2.42
N ILE A 208 -5.85 -0.32 1.48
CA ILE A 208 -5.19 0.03 0.22
C ILE A 208 -3.86 0.71 0.52
N ASN A 209 -3.82 1.73 1.39
CA ASN A 209 -2.58 2.37 1.79
C ASN A 209 -1.64 1.41 2.51
N GLN A 210 -2.15 0.55 3.40
CA GLN A 210 -1.32 -0.44 4.10
C GLN A 210 -0.65 -1.43 3.14
N ILE A 211 -1.39 -1.99 2.18
CA ILE A 211 -0.80 -2.90 1.19
C ILE A 211 0.14 -2.18 0.21
N SER A 212 -0.09 -0.89 -0.07
CA SER A 212 0.79 -0.07 -0.94
C SER A 212 2.13 0.22 -0.27
N ARG A 213 2.10 0.56 1.02
CA ARG A 213 3.32 0.77 1.83
C ARG A 213 4.13 -0.53 1.95
N GLU A 214 3.44 -1.64 2.16
CA GLU A 214 4.07 -2.96 2.26
C GLU A 214 4.68 -3.39 0.91
N GLU A 215 3.99 -3.18 -0.21
CA GLU A 215 4.53 -3.41 -1.56
C GLU A 215 5.81 -2.61 -1.78
N THR A 216 5.79 -1.30 -1.47
CA THR A 216 6.95 -0.42 -1.58
C THR A 216 8.12 -0.91 -0.73
N PHE A 217 7.85 -1.29 0.52
CA PHE A 217 8.85 -1.86 1.41
C PHE A 217 9.51 -3.09 0.79
N TRP A 218 8.74 -4.04 0.25
CA TRP A 218 9.30 -5.25 -0.35
C TRP A 218 10.05 -5.00 -1.66
N ILE A 219 9.58 -4.06 -2.51
CA ILE A 219 10.33 -3.65 -3.72
C ILE A 219 11.72 -3.13 -3.33
N HIS A 220 11.78 -2.26 -2.32
CA HIS A 220 13.03 -1.69 -1.84
C HIS A 220 13.92 -2.75 -1.18
N LYS A 221 13.35 -3.54 -0.25
CA LYS A 221 14.07 -4.54 0.55
C LYS A 221 14.69 -5.65 -0.33
N LEU A 222 13.99 -6.09 -1.36
CA LEU A 222 14.45 -7.14 -2.28
C LEU A 222 15.22 -6.61 -3.49
N LYS A 223 15.27 -5.28 -3.68
CA LYS A 223 15.89 -4.58 -4.83
C LYS A 223 15.33 -5.04 -6.18
N THR A 224 14.00 -5.11 -6.31
CA THR A 224 13.34 -5.61 -7.54
C THR A 224 13.15 -4.55 -8.64
N LEU A 225 13.72 -3.35 -8.48
CA LEU A 225 13.71 -2.32 -9.52
C LEU A 225 14.61 -2.69 -10.71
N THR A 226 14.22 -2.29 -11.92
CA THR A 226 15.05 -2.38 -13.12
C THR A 226 16.35 -1.60 -12.93
N PRO A 227 17.52 -2.13 -13.34
CA PRO A 227 17.70 -3.34 -14.15
C PRO A 227 17.84 -4.65 -13.35
N LYS A 228 17.89 -4.61 -12.02
CA LYS A 228 18.15 -5.81 -11.17
C LYS A 228 16.89 -6.63 -10.89
N GLY A 229 15.70 -6.10 -11.19
CA GLY A 229 14.44 -6.81 -11.17
C GLY A 229 13.47 -6.28 -12.23
N LEU A 230 12.17 -6.59 -12.05
CA LEU A 230 11.12 -6.34 -13.05
C LEU A 230 10.18 -5.19 -12.67
N ASN A 231 10.31 -4.57 -11.49
CA ASN A 231 9.57 -3.36 -11.14
C ASN A 231 10.20 -2.15 -11.86
N ILE A 232 9.40 -1.33 -12.54
CA ILE A 232 9.92 -0.13 -13.24
C ILE A 232 9.99 1.06 -12.28
N GLU A 233 8.93 1.28 -11.50
CA GLU A 233 8.79 2.42 -10.60
C GLU A 233 8.22 1.98 -9.24
N ILE A 234 8.38 2.85 -8.24
CA ILE A 234 7.81 2.70 -6.89
C ILE A 234 6.80 3.83 -6.67
N ASP A 235 5.59 3.48 -6.24
CA ASP A 235 4.57 4.47 -5.88
C ASP A 235 4.70 4.90 -4.40
N LEU A 236 5.27 6.09 -4.20
CA LEU A 236 5.43 6.69 -2.87
C LEU A 236 4.22 7.50 -2.40
N LYS A 237 3.14 7.62 -3.20
CA LYS A 237 1.95 8.41 -2.83
C LYS A 237 1.31 7.93 -1.53
N CYS A 238 1.42 6.64 -1.22
CA CYS A 238 0.90 6.07 0.01
C CYS A 238 1.57 6.59 1.30
N PHE A 239 2.68 7.32 1.19
CA PHE A 239 3.37 7.99 2.31
C PHE A 239 3.08 9.50 2.40
N LEU A 240 2.41 10.09 1.40
CA LEU A 240 2.19 11.54 1.30
C LEU A 240 0.84 12.00 1.86
N THR A 241 0.00 11.08 2.34
CA THR A 241 -1.32 11.41 2.91
C THR A 241 -1.25 11.38 4.43
N ASP A 242 -1.46 12.56 5.03
CA ASP A 242 -1.74 12.82 6.46
C ASP A 242 -3.17 12.40 6.86
#